data_AF-A0A1B9BVK2-F1
#
_entry.id   AF-A0A1B9BVK2-F1
#
_cell.length_a   1.000
_cell.length_b   1.000
_cell.length_c   1.000
_cell.angle_alpha   90.00
_cell.angle_beta   90.00
_cell.angle_gamma   90.00
#
_symmetry.space_group_name_H-M   'P 1'
#
loop_
_entity.id
_entity.type
_entity.pdbx_description
1 polymer ?
#
loop_
_entity_poly.entity_id
_entity_poly.type
_entity_poly.pdbx_seq_one_letter_code
_entity_poly.pdbx_strand_id
1 'polypeptide(L)' 'MPAALLLDEIVCAMAATGDLPINDCSISSAKFYSTAAPGELLNLRVLVADALPMTFEVHAGARLVASGDFSGHVLERL' A
#
# COMPACT_ATOMS: atom_id res chain seq x y z
N MET A 1 -13.42 3.07 8.46
CA MET A 1 -12.76 4.02 7.55
C MET A 1 -13.18 3.76 6.11
N PRO A 2 -13.49 4.79 5.30
CA PRO A 2 -13.72 4.67 3.86
C PRO A 2 -12.51 4.08 3.10
N ALA A 3 -12.78 3.31 2.04
CA ALA A 3 -11.73 2.64 1.25
C ALA A 3 -10.72 3.62 0.62
N ALA A 4 -11.20 4.77 0.11
CA ALA A 4 -10.32 5.79 -0.45
C ALA A 4 -9.38 6.42 0.60
N LEU A 5 -9.87 6.64 1.82
CA LEU A 5 -9.02 7.15 2.91
C LEU A 5 -8.03 6.09 3.39
N LEU A 6 -8.42 4.81 3.40
CA LEU A 6 -7.47 3.73 3.68
C LEU A 6 -6.35 3.69 2.64
N LEU A 7 -6.68 3.87 1.37
CA LEU A 7 -5.71 3.87 0.28
C LEU A 7 -4.76 5.07 0.36
N ASP A 8 -5.28 6.25 0.70
CA ASP A 8 -4.48 7.45 0.94
C ASP A 8 -3.45 7.27 2.06
N GLU A 9 -3.88 6.69 3.20
CA GLU A 9 -3.00 6.36 4.32
C GLU A 9 -1.91 5.35 3.93
N ILE A 10 -2.24 4.35 3.11
CA ILE A 10 -1.25 3.39 2.59
C ILE A 10 -0.19 4.13 1.76
N VAL A 11 -0.60 4.98 0.82
CA VAL A 11 0.32 5.76 -0.02
C VAL A 11 1.19 6.68 0.83
N CYS A 12 0.61 7.39 1.81
CA CYS A 12 1.34 8.25 2.72
C CYS A 12 2.36 7.46 3.56
N ALA A 13 1.97 6.32 4.13
CA ALA A 13 2.84 5.49 4.94
C ALA A 13 4.00 4.90 4.12
N MET A 14 3.72 4.47 2.89
CA MET A 14 4.76 4.00 1.97
C MET A 14 5.69 5.13 1.53
N ALA A 15 5.19 6.35 1.31
CA ALA A 15 6.04 7.49 0.96
C ALA A 15 6.94 7.91 2.14
N ALA A 16 6.47 7.76 3.36
CA ALA A 16 7.22 8.05 4.57
C ALA A 16 8.43 7.12 4.80
N THR A 17 8.49 5.95 4.16
CA THR A 17 9.67 5.06 4.27
C THR A 17 10.88 5.58 3.48
N GLY A 18 10.71 6.61 2.64
CA GLY A 18 11.79 7.37 1.98
C GLY A 18 12.58 6.64 0.88
N ASP A 19 12.60 5.31 0.91
CA ASP A 19 13.35 4.45 -0.01
C ASP A 19 12.50 3.93 -1.19
N LEU A 20 11.17 4.17 -1.15
CA LEU A 20 10.24 3.67 -2.16
C LEU A 20 10.01 4.70 -3.28
N PRO A 21 10.14 4.33 -4.56
CA PRO A 21 9.98 5.23 -5.71
C PRO A 21 8.50 5.49 -6.04
N ILE A 22 7.74 6.10 -5.11
CA ILE A 22 6.27 6.23 -5.23
C ILE A 22 5.81 7.34 -6.18
N ASN A 23 6.68 8.32 -6.48
CA ASN A 23 6.30 9.49 -7.28
C ASN A 23 5.87 9.15 -8.72
N ASP A 24 6.33 8.03 -9.28
CA ASP A 24 5.99 7.55 -10.62
C ASP A 24 5.27 6.19 -10.59
N CYS A 25 4.54 5.92 -9.51
CA CYS A 25 3.73 4.73 -9.34
C CYS A 25 2.25 4.98 -9.67
N SER A 26 1.62 3.92 -10.18
CA SER A 26 0.20 3.79 -10.42
C SER A 26 -0.35 2.61 -9.63
N ILE A 27 -1.63 2.66 -9.30
CA ILE A 27 -2.32 1.56 -8.62
C ILE A 27 -2.80 0.58 -9.68
N SER A 28 -2.17 -0.59 -9.75
CA SER A 28 -2.54 -1.66 -10.67
C SER A 28 -3.75 -2.43 -10.16
N SER A 29 -3.81 -2.65 -8.85
CA SER A 29 -4.94 -3.32 -8.21
C SER A 29 -5.13 -2.81 -6.79
N ALA A 30 -6.39 -2.74 -6.35
CA ALA A 30 -6.76 -2.53 -4.95
C ALA A 30 -8.06 -3.29 -4.66
N LYS A 31 -8.04 -4.15 -3.66
CA LYS A 31 -9.18 -4.94 -3.20
C LYS A 31 -9.43 -4.67 -1.73
N PHE A 32 -10.67 -4.37 -1.38
CA PHE A 32 -11.13 -4.12 -0.01
C PHE A 32 -12.04 -5.27 0.40
N TYR A 33 -11.58 -6.08 1.35
CA TYR A 33 -12.26 -7.31 1.77
C TYR A 33 -13.16 -7.08 2.98
N SER A 34 -12.82 -6.10 3.82
CA SER A 34 -13.60 -5.77 5.00
C SER A 34 -13.40 -4.32 5.42
N THR A 35 -14.29 -3.82 6.28
CA THR A 35 -14.19 -2.49 6.85
C THR A 35 -13.28 -2.49 8.08
N ALA A 36 -12.47 -1.43 8.21
CA ALA A 36 -11.77 -1.10 9.45
C ALA A 36 -12.69 -0.28 10.37
N ALA A 37 -12.90 -0.76 11.59
CA ALA A 37 -13.66 -0.10 12.63
C ALA A 37 -12.80 0.96 13.35
N PRO A 38 -13.43 1.98 13.97
CA PRO A 38 -12.70 2.96 14.78
C PRO A 38 -11.90 2.28 15.91
N GLY A 39 -10.65 2.67 16.07
CA GLY A 39 -9.76 2.13 17.11
C GLY A 39 -9.12 0.76 16.77
N GLU A 40 -9.44 0.15 15.63
CA GLU A 40 -8.71 -1.03 15.17
C GLU A 40 -7.27 -0.65 14.77
N LEU A 41 -6.30 -1.41 15.28
CA LEU A 41 -4.92 -1.30 14.86
C LEU A 41 -4.74 -1.99 13.51
N LEU A 42 -4.28 -1.21 12.53
CA LEU A 42 -3.98 -1.70 11.18
C LEU A 42 -2.47 -1.86 11.02
N ASN A 43 -2.06 -2.98 10.44
CA ASN A 43 -0.68 -3.26 10.09
C ASN A 43 -0.56 -3.25 8.56
N LEU A 44 0.23 -2.32 8.03
CA LEU A 44 0.61 -2.27 6.63
C LEU A 44 1.86 -3.13 6.42
N ARG A 45 1.78 -4.06 5.47
CA ARG A 45 2.91 -4.86 4.99
C ARG A 45 3.12 -4.54 3.53
N VAL A 46 4.37 -4.28 3.17
CA VAL A 46 4.77 -3.99 1.80
C VAL A 46 5.85 -4.97 1.42
N LEU A 47 5.65 -5.66 0.32
CA LEU A 47 6.66 -6.53 -0.28
C LEU A 47 7.24 -5.81 -1.50
N VAL A 48 8.55 -5.59 -1.46
CA VAL A 48 9.31 -4.92 -2.52
C VAL A 48 10.25 -5.94 -3.13
N ALA A 49 10.03 -6.32 -4.39
CA ALA A 49 10.98 -7.09 -5.18
C ALA A 49 11.66 -6.14 -6.17
N ASP A 50 12.96 -5.89 -5.99
CA ASP A 50 13.83 -5.10 -6.89
C ASP A 50 13.18 -3.81 -7.46
N ALA A 51 12.62 -3.00 -6.54
CA ALA A 51 11.94 -1.72 -6.73
C ALA A 51 10.45 -1.77 -7.14
N LEU A 52 10.03 -2.51 -8.16
CA LEU A 52 8.63 -2.58 -8.64
C LEU A 52 8.35 -3.87 -9.43
N PRO A 53 7.13 -4.44 -9.38
CA PRO A 53 5.93 -3.97 -8.68
C PRO A 53 6.00 -4.18 -7.16
N MET A 54 5.31 -3.31 -6.41
CA MET A 54 5.20 -3.40 -4.96
C MET A 54 3.82 -3.93 -4.58
N THR A 55 3.76 -5.01 -3.81
CA THR A 55 2.51 -5.54 -3.29
C THR A 55 2.29 -5.05 -1.87
N PHE A 56 1.09 -4.59 -1.55
CA PHE A 56 0.71 -4.20 -0.20
C PHE A 56 -0.39 -5.10 0.36
N GLU A 57 -0.36 -5.29 1.68
CA GLU A 57 -1.44 -5.88 2.45
C GLU A 57 -1.70 -5.05 3.71
N VAL A 58 -2.97 -4.86 4.04
CA VAL A 58 -3.41 -4.25 5.29
C VAL A 58 -4.13 -5.29 6.12
N HIS A 59 -3.66 -5.48 7.34
CA HIS A 59 -4.22 -6.45 8.28
C HIS A 59 -4.76 -5.77 9.53
N ALA A 60 -5.90 -6.24 10.03
CA ALA A 60 -6.40 -5.97 11.38
C ALA A 60 -6.27 -7.25 12.21
N GLY A 61 -5.18 -7.37 12.97
CA GLY A 61 -4.79 -8.66 13.58
C GLY A 61 -4.50 -9.71 12.50
N ALA A 62 -5.27 -10.80 12.47
CA ALA A 62 -5.16 -11.87 11.46
C ALA A 62 -6.07 -11.67 10.23
N ARG A 63 -6.92 -10.64 10.24
CA ARG A 63 -7.90 -10.39 9.17
C ARG A 63 -7.29 -9.51 8.09
N LEU A 64 -7.28 -9.97 6.85
CA LEU A 64 -6.94 -9.16 5.69
C LEU A 64 -8.07 -8.13 5.43
N VAL A 65 -7.72 -6.85 5.51
CA VAL A 65 -8.63 -5.72 5.31
C VAL A 65 -8.58 -5.26 3.86
N ALA A 66 -7.37 -5.08 3.33
CA ALA A 66 -7.16 -4.68 1.95
C ALA A 66 -5.85 -5.27 1.42
N SER A 67 -5.75 -5.43 0.11
CA SER A 67 -4.48 -5.71 -0.56
C SER A 67 -4.49 -5.13 -1.96
N GLY A 68 -3.32 -5.06 -2.57
CA GLY A 68 -3.19 -4.61 -3.93
C GLY A 68 -1.75 -4.45 -4.36
N ASP A 69 -1.59 -3.86 -5.53
CA ASP A 69 -0.31 -3.76 -6.21
C ASP A 69 -0.12 -2.34 -6.75
N PHE A 70 1.06 -1.78 -6.50
CA PHE A 70 1.57 -0.61 -7.18
C PHE A 70 2.50 -1.06 -8.30
N SER A 71 2.39 -0.41 -9.45
CA SER A 71 3.31 -0.58 -10.58
C SER A 71 3.80 0.77 -11.04
N GLY A 72 5.04 0.85 -11.52
CA GLY A 72 5.63 2.08 -11.99
C GLY A 72 6.83 1.80 -12.86
N HIS A 73 7.49 2.85 -13.30
CA HIS A 73 8.78 2.74 -13.95
C HIS A 73 9.88 2.94 -12.90
N VAL A 74 10.84 2.01 -12.82
CA VAL A 74 12.13 2.34 -12.23
C VAL A 74 12.76 3.36 -13.18
N LEU A 75 12.74 4.64 -12.81
CA LEU A 75 13.63 5.59 -13.47
C LEU A 75 15.03 5.15 -13.10
N GLU A 76 15.74 4.52 -14.03
CA GLU A 76 17.19 4.37 -13.92
C GLU A 76 17.76 5.78 -13.74
N ARG A 77 18.28 6.06 -12.53
CA ARG A 77 19.00 7.30 -12.25
C ARG A 77 20.27 7.28 -13.12
N LEU A 78 20.18 7.92 -14.29
CA LEU A 78 21.33 8.32 -15.12
C LEU A 78 22.15 9.41 -14.41
#